data_AF-A0A5D4UP69-F1
#
_entry.id   AF-A0A5D4UP69-F1
#
_cell.length_a   1.000
_cell.length_b   1.000
_cell.length_c   1.000
_cell.angle_alpha   90.00
_cell.angle_beta   90.00
_cell.angle_gamma   90.00
#
_symmetry.space_group_name_H-M   'P 1'
#
loop_
_entity.id
_entity.type
_entity.pdbx_description
1 polymer ?
#
loop_
_entity_poly.entity_id
_entity_poly.type
_entity_poly.pdbx_seq_one_letter_code
_entity_poly.pdbx_strand_id
1 'polypeptide(L)'
;MRINLEELVDQCHSRYHLRLLFPDSPFILQFDCGKNLYGISISSKGCTVLDELDRDAHFVIEGMEETVVSLLMGEERLSQLIEDGSLEVRGGYRPLLFVESVLWLTRSREKDPIEV
;
A
#
# COMPACT_ATOMS: atom_id res chain seq x y z
N MET A 1 7.54 10.05 4.00
CA MET A 1 6.42 9.09 4.02
C MET A 1 5.00 9.67 3.85
N ARG A 2 4.50 10.53 4.76
CA ARG A 2 3.06 10.91 4.83
C ARG A 2 2.47 11.44 3.51
N ILE A 3 3.21 12.30 2.81
CA ILE A 3 2.82 12.85 1.50
C ILE A 3 2.58 11.72 0.47
N ASN A 4 3.42 10.67 0.48
CA ASN A 4 3.29 9.55 -0.45
C ASN A 4 2.05 8.68 -0.15
N LEU A 5 1.66 8.59 1.13
CA LEU A 5 0.43 7.91 1.54
C LEU A 5 -0.82 8.73 1.16
N GLU A 6 -0.75 10.05 1.31
CA GLU A 6 -1.81 10.96 0.85
C GLU A 6 -1.99 10.86 -0.67
N GLU A 7 -0.89 10.84 -1.43
CA GLU A 7 -0.92 10.65 -2.87
C GLU A 7 -1.53 9.28 -3.25
N LEU A 8 -1.17 8.20 -2.55
CA LEU A 8 -1.78 6.89 -2.77
C LEU A 8 -3.29 6.90 -2.50
N VAL A 9 -3.73 7.57 -1.43
CA VAL A 9 -5.15 7.74 -1.12
C VAL A 9 -5.88 8.50 -2.23
N ASP A 10 -5.26 9.56 -2.75
CA ASP A 10 -5.80 10.34 -3.88
C ASP A 10 -5.89 9.49 -5.17
N GLN A 11 -4.89 8.63 -5.43
CA GLN A 11 -4.93 7.67 -6.54
C GLN A 11 -6.04 6.64 -6.37
N CYS A 12 -6.26 6.15 -5.14
CA CYS A 12 -7.39 5.27 -4.82
C CYS A 12 -8.76 5.94 -5.04
N HIS A 13 -8.88 7.23 -4.77
CA HIS A 13 -10.13 7.98 -4.94
C HIS A 13 -10.40 8.34 -6.41
N SER A 14 -9.37 8.73 -7.15
CA SER A 14 -9.49 9.10 -8.58
C SER A 14 -9.82 7.90 -9.48
N ARG A 15 -9.36 6.69 -9.11
CA ARG A 15 -9.57 5.46 -9.90
C ARG A 15 -10.79 4.69 -9.38
N TYR A 16 -12.00 5.13 -9.74
CA TYR A 16 -13.25 4.54 -9.27
C TYR A 16 -13.39 3.02 -9.46
N HIS A 17 -12.74 2.46 -10.49
CA HIS A 17 -12.72 1.02 -10.75
C HIS A 17 -12.05 0.20 -9.63
N LEU A 18 -11.12 0.82 -8.88
CA LEU A 18 -10.44 0.16 -7.77
C LEU A 18 -11.39 -0.17 -6.61
N ARG A 19 -12.49 0.58 -6.47
CA ARG A 19 -13.51 0.31 -5.44
C ARG A 19 -14.12 -1.09 -5.56
N LEU A 20 -14.09 -1.70 -6.75
CA LEU A 20 -14.57 -3.08 -6.94
C LEU A 20 -13.66 -4.13 -6.29
N LEU A 21 -12.39 -3.79 -6.05
CA LEU A 21 -11.43 -4.65 -5.37
C LEU A 21 -11.45 -4.43 -3.85
N PHE A 22 -11.92 -3.27 -3.40
CA PHE A 22 -11.85 -2.89 -1.99
C PHE A 22 -12.87 -3.67 -1.14
N PRO A 23 -12.47 -4.12 0.05
CA PRO A 23 -13.36 -4.84 0.95
C PRO A 23 -14.45 -3.92 1.54
N ASP A 24 -15.58 -4.52 1.93
CA ASP A 24 -16.67 -3.79 2.60
C ASP A 24 -16.31 -3.37 4.03
N SER A 25 -15.48 -4.17 4.71
CA SER A 25 -14.91 -3.83 6.02
C SER A 25 -13.58 -3.09 5.86
N PRO A 26 -13.24 -2.13 6.73
CA PRO A 26 -11.95 -1.45 6.71
C PRO A 26 -10.78 -2.43 6.79
N PHE A 27 -9.93 -2.43 5.75
CA PHE A 27 -8.67 -3.13 5.73
C PHE A 27 -7.56 -2.16 6.15
N ILE A 28 -6.86 -2.50 7.23
CA ILE A 28 -5.80 -1.67 7.80
C ILE A 28 -4.44 -2.16 7.30
N LEU A 29 -3.80 -1.34 6.47
CA LEU A 29 -2.42 -1.54 6.02
C LEU A 29 -1.50 -0.64 6.81
N GLN A 30 -0.49 -1.23 7.45
CA GLN A 30 0.51 -0.52 8.24
C GLN A 30 1.89 -0.65 7.61
N PHE A 31 2.67 0.43 7.73
CA PHE A 31 4.06 0.51 7.33
C PHE A 31 4.90 0.78 8.57
N ASP A 32 5.75 -0.18 8.92
CA ASP A 32 6.71 -0.08 10.02
C ASP A 32 8.08 0.28 9.46
N CYS A 33 8.50 1.52 9.70
CA CYS A 33 9.81 2.04 9.29
C CYS A 33 10.80 2.10 10.47
N GLY A 34 10.61 1.24 11.48
CA GLY A 34 11.45 1.12 12.67
C GLY A 34 11.19 2.20 13.73
N LYS A 35 11.40 3.48 13.40
CA LYS A 35 11.13 4.60 14.33
C LYS A 35 9.76 5.23 14.14
N ASN A 36 9.22 5.13 12.93
CA ASN A 36 7.96 5.73 12.55
C ASN A 36 7.03 4.63 12.07
N LEU A 37 5.79 4.69 12.56
CA LEU A 37 4.70 3.86 12.08
C LEU A 37 3.77 4.73 11.25
N TYR A 38 3.35 4.22 10.09
CA TYR A 38 2.36 4.86 9.24
C TYR A 38 1.29 3.84 8.86
N GLY A 39 0.12 4.30 8.44
CA GLY A 39 -0.90 3.37 7.97
C GLY A 39 -2.02 4.03 7.21
N ILE A 40 -2.74 3.20 6.48
CA ILE A 40 -3.90 3.57 5.68
C ILE A 40 -5.03 2.58 5.95
N SER A 41 -6.25 3.10 5.93
CA SER A 41 -7.47 2.29 5.91
C SER A 41 -8.03 2.28 4.50
N ILE A 42 -8.29 1.08 3.96
CA ILE A 42 -8.87 0.86 2.64
C ILE A 42 -10.23 0.18 2.80
N SER A 43 -11.26 0.73 2.17
CA SER A 43 -12.59 0.11 2.12
C SER A 43 -13.37 0.54 0.88
N SER A 44 -14.48 -0.13 0.60
CA SER A 44 -15.41 0.27 -0.47
C SER A 44 -15.97 1.69 -0.31
N LYS A 45 -15.97 2.22 0.92
CA LYS A 45 -16.33 3.62 1.23
C LYS A 45 -15.25 4.64 0.86
N GLY A 46 -14.00 4.19 0.74
CA GLY A 46 -12.86 5.03 0.43
C GLY A 46 -11.59 4.60 1.15
N CYS A 47 -10.52 5.31 0.84
CA CYS A 47 -9.21 5.18 1.49
C CYS A 47 -8.92 6.42 2.35
N THR A 48 -8.19 6.26 3.46
CA THR A 48 -7.71 7.38 4.29
C THR A 48 -6.38 7.04 4.93
N VAL A 49 -5.52 8.03 5.12
CA VAL A 49 -4.35 7.91 5.99
C VAL A 49 -4.83 7.89 7.45
N LEU A 50 -4.20 7.07 8.28
CA LEU A 50 -4.49 6.96 9.70
C LEU A 50 -3.53 7.84 10.50
N ASP A 51 -4.09 8.71 11.36
CA ASP A 51 -3.31 9.55 12.28
C ASP A 51 -2.89 8.80 13.56
N GLU A 52 -3.69 7.83 13.99
CA GLU A 52 -3.41 6.94 15.12
C GLU A 52 -3.41 5.50 14.64
N LEU A 53 -2.38 4.75 15.03
CA LEU A 53 -2.21 3.34 14.65
C LEU A 53 -2.47 2.47 15.86
N ASP A 54 -3.63 1.83 15.85
CA ASP A 54 -3.95 0.77 16.80
C ASP A 54 -3.34 -0.57 16.34
N ARG A 55 -3.09 -1.47 17.29
CA ARG A 55 -2.32 -2.71 17.10
C ARG A 55 -2.96 -3.76 16.19
N ASP A 56 -4.16 -3.51 15.66
CA ASP A 56 -4.94 -4.47 14.86
C ASP A 56 -4.78 -4.23 13.34
N ALA A 57 -3.54 -4.12 12.89
CA ALA A 57 -3.24 -4.07 11.46
C ALA A 57 -3.57 -5.42 10.80
N HIS A 58 -4.26 -5.38 9.65
CA HIS A 58 -4.56 -6.58 8.86
C HIS A 58 -3.34 -7.05 8.08
N PHE A 59 -2.48 -6.09 7.72
CA PHE A 59 -1.22 -6.32 7.04
C PHE A 59 -0.19 -5.28 7.45
N VAL A 60 1.03 -5.72 7.71
CA VAL A 60 2.16 -4.85 8.07
C VAL A 60 3.28 -5.08 7.07
N ILE A 61 3.83 -3.99 6.53
CA ILE A 61 5.05 -3.96 5.72
C ILE A 61 6.13 -3.33 6.59
N GLU A 62 7.22 -4.05 6.84
CA GLU A 62 8.35 -3.63 7.67
C GLU A 62 9.59 -3.45 6.80
N GLY A 63 10.30 -2.34 6.97
CA GLY A 63 11.53 -2.07 6.21
C GLY A 63 12.02 -0.63 6.32
N MET A 64 13.00 -0.25 5.51
CA MET A 64 13.49 1.14 5.50
C MET A 64 12.47 2.08 4.86
N GLU A 65 12.36 3.31 5.38
CA GLU A 65 11.44 4.31 4.84
C GLU A 65 11.66 4.53 3.33
N GLU A 66 12.91 4.56 2.87
CA GLU A 66 13.26 4.73 1.45
C GLU A 66 12.69 3.61 0.57
N THR A 67 12.82 2.36 1.00
CA THR A 67 12.28 1.17 0.30
C THR A 67 10.76 1.16 0.28
N VAL A 68 10.12 1.58 1.38
CA VAL A 68 8.66 1.71 1.40
C VAL A 68 8.19 2.83 0.47
N VAL A 69 8.97 3.91 0.33
CA VAL A 69 8.66 4.97 -0.63
C VAL A 69 8.82 4.50 -2.07
N SER A 70 9.88 3.74 -2.42
CA SER A 70 10.02 3.17 -3.78
C SER A 70 8.86 2.23 -4.13
N LEU A 71 8.40 1.45 -3.16
CA LEU A 71 7.19 0.63 -3.28
C LEU A 71 5.93 1.46 -3.53
N LEU A 72 5.69 2.52 -2.75
CA LEU A 72 4.51 3.38 -2.88
C LEU A 72 4.47 4.13 -4.22
N MET A 73 5.65 4.50 -4.74
CA MET A 73 5.80 5.10 -6.06
C MET A 73 5.59 4.10 -7.20
N GLY A 74 5.58 2.80 -6.89
CA GLY A 74 5.47 1.72 -7.86
C GLY A 74 6.71 1.54 -8.72
N GLU A 75 7.88 1.99 -8.22
CA GLU A 75 9.18 1.74 -8.84
C GLU A 75 9.56 0.26 -8.73
N GLU A 76 9.18 -0.38 -7.62
CA GLU A 76 9.41 -1.78 -7.33
C GLU A 76 8.13 -2.48 -6.86
N ARG A 77 8.05 -3.80 -7.06
CA ARG A 77 6.93 -4.63 -6.61
C ARG A 77 7.13 -5.09 -5.18
N LEU A 78 6.05 -5.20 -4.42
CA LEU A 78 6.13 -5.69 -3.03
C LEU A 78 6.65 -7.13 -3.01
N SER A 79 6.22 -7.98 -3.94
CA SER A 79 6.76 -9.35 -4.07
C SER A 79 8.27 -9.37 -4.30
N GLN A 80 8.80 -8.47 -5.13
CA GLN A 80 10.23 -8.40 -5.44
C GLN A 80 11.05 -7.98 -4.22
N LEU A 81 10.57 -6.96 -3.52
CA LEU A 81 11.17 -6.43 -2.29
C LEU A 81 11.11 -7.40 -1.11
N ILE A 82 10.14 -8.33 -1.10
CA ILE A 82 10.11 -9.43 -0.13
C ILE A 82 11.13 -10.51 -0.52
N GLU A 83 11.22 -10.86 -1.80
CA GLU A 83 12.12 -11.91 -2.31
C GLU A 83 13.60 -11.54 -2.14
N ASP A 84 13.96 -10.27 -2.32
CA ASP A 84 15.33 -9.77 -2.13
C ASP A 84 15.68 -9.48 -0.67
N GLY A 85 14.71 -9.56 0.24
CA GLY A 85 14.88 -9.34 1.68
C GLY A 85 14.93 -7.87 2.11
N SER A 86 14.56 -6.93 1.24
CA SER A 86 14.52 -5.50 1.54
C SER A 86 13.30 -5.10 2.37
N LEU A 87 12.20 -5.85 2.26
CA LEU A 87 10.99 -5.69 3.05
C LEU A 87 10.59 -7.02 3.71
N GLU A 88 10.13 -6.94 4.95
CA GLU A 88 9.43 -8.03 5.63
C GLU A 88 7.94 -7.72 5.69
N VAL A 89 7.10 -8.76 5.70
CA VAL A 89 5.64 -8.58 5.81
C VAL A 89 5.04 -9.46 6.89
N ARG A 90 4.02 -8.93 7.57
CA ARG A 90 3.21 -9.68 8.54
C ARG A 90 1.75 -9.62 8.13
N GLY A 91 1.16 -10.78 7.91
CA GLY A 91 -0.24 -10.93 7.55
C GLY A 91 -0.49 -12.19 6.74
N GLY A 92 -1.76 -12.43 6.38
CA GLY A 92 -2.12 -13.59 5.56
C GLY A 92 -1.74 -13.43 4.09
N TYR A 93 -1.69 -14.53 3.35
CA TYR A 93 -1.44 -14.54 1.90
C TYR A 93 -2.50 -13.76 1.09
N ARG A 94 -3.78 -13.82 1.52
CA ARG A 94 -4.85 -13.05 0.87
C ARG A 94 -4.64 -11.53 1.01
N PRO A 95 -4.39 -11.00 2.23
CA PRO A 95 -3.93 -9.62 2.42
C PRO A 95 -2.74 -9.23 1.54
N LEU A 96 -1.72 -10.09 1.41
CA LEU A 96 -0.56 -9.82 0.56
C LEU A 96 -0.97 -9.58 -0.90
N LEU A 97 -1.74 -10.49 -1.50
CA LEU A 97 -2.20 -10.37 -2.88
C LEU A 97 -3.06 -9.11 -3.10
N PHE A 98 -3.89 -8.79 -2.12
CA PHE A 98 -4.71 -7.59 -2.15
C PHE A 98 -3.84 -6.33 -2.14
N VAL A 99 -2.90 -6.23 -1.19
CA VAL A 99 -2.01 -5.08 -1.05
C VAL A 99 -1.14 -4.89 -2.28
N GLU A 100 -0.54 -5.96 -2.81
CA GLU A 100 0.21 -5.93 -4.07
C GLU A 100 -0.65 -5.36 -5.22
N SER A 101 -1.88 -5.84 -5.34
CA SER A 101 -2.80 -5.38 -6.38
C SER A 101 -3.14 -3.90 -6.23
N VAL A 102 -3.41 -3.44 -5.01
CA VAL A 102 -3.70 -2.02 -4.74
C VAL A 102 -2.49 -1.17 -5.09
N LEU A 103 -1.32 -1.47 -4.54
CA LEU A 103 -0.08 -0.71 -4.77
C LEU A 103 0.27 -0.64 -6.27
N TRP A 104 0.18 -1.76 -6.97
CA TRP A 104 0.45 -1.82 -8.41
C TRP A 104 -0.56 -1.01 -9.23
N LEU A 105 -1.83 -1.02 -8.83
CA LEU A 105 -2.88 -0.28 -9.53
C LEU A 105 -3.00 1.18 -9.10
N THR A 106 -2.29 1.62 -8.06
CA THR A 106 -2.22 3.04 -7.64
C THR A 106 -0.95 3.74 -8.11
N ARG A 107 0.04 3.01 -8.65
CA ARG A 107 1.29 3.59 -9.17
C ARG A 107 1.06 4.80 -10.09
N SER A 108 1.89 5.82 -9.92
CA SER A 108 1.89 7.03 -10.74
C SER A 108 2.40 6.66 -12.14
N ARG A 109 1.49 6.63 -13.12
CA ARG A 109 1.77 6.31 -14.54
C ARG A 109 2.58 7.42 -15.21
N GLU A 110 3.86 7.58 -14.85
CA GLU A 110 4.79 8.34 -15.72
C GLU A 110 5.67 7.44 -16.57
N LYS A 111 5.77 6.14 -16.27
CA LYS A 111 6.59 5.20 -17.05
C LYS A 111 5.88 3.87 -17.21
N ASP A 112 5.11 3.74 -18.28
CA ASP A 112 5.00 2.50 -19.08
C ASP A 112 3.99 2.77 -20.21
N PRO A 113 4.42 2.86 -21.49
CA PRO A 113 3.51 2.73 -22.61
C PRO A 113 2.93 1.31 -22.56
N ILE A 114 1.61 1.22 -22.50
CA ILE A 114 0.90 -0.05 -22.65
C ILE A 114 1.02 -0.40 -24.14
N GLU A 115 1.95 -1.26 -24.51
CA GLU A 115 1.88 -1.93 -25.80
C GLU A 115 0.77 -2.98 -25.72
N VAL A 116 -0.28 -2.76 -26.51
CA VAL A 116 -1.39 -3.69 -26.76
C VAL A 116 -1.05 -4.55 -27.97
#